data_AF-A0A9X4C736-F1
#
_entry.id   AF-A0A9X4C736-F1
#
_cell.length_a   1.000
_cell.length_b   1.000
_cell.length_c   1.000
_cell.angle_alpha   90.00
_cell.angle_beta   90.00
_cell.angle_gamma   90.00
#
_symmetry.space_group_name_H-M   'P 1'
#
loop_
_entity.id
_entity.type
_entity.pdbx_description
1 polymer ?
#
loop_
_entity_poly.entity_id
_entity_poly.type
_entity_poly.pdbx_seq_one_letter_code
_entity_poly.pdbx_strand_id
1 'polypeptide(L)'
;MNFSTKWLHGTTSTITAWTLNGRGGIKGPMPLHKALFFTSNRSFAEGSSGSSGSGANVYQSTIKAGSNVLDLSKPGVTCTTQESESFRKRVMQCRPGKTNIQAEYQQHWEAGWQTGAIMKYAHREHEEQQMKTMQYLAMYERDTPEGIVSFNHIQKTTRDCIEDIVDAAIAAGYQAVAGHELQSGVTYPLLIVLDPSILSAPVKI
;
A
#
# COMPACT_ATOMS: atom_id res chain seq x y z
N MET A 1 4.32 -13.28 9.30
CA MET A 1 5.60 -13.11 8.59
C MET A 1 6.73 -12.94 9.59
N ASN A 2 7.97 -13.30 9.24
CA ASN A 2 9.13 -12.99 10.09
C ASN A 2 9.62 -11.57 9.75
N PHE A 3 9.40 -10.60 10.65
CA PHE A 3 9.75 -9.20 10.39
C PHE A 3 11.23 -8.88 10.50
N SER A 4 12.01 -9.79 11.10
CA SER A 4 13.48 -9.72 11.12
C SER A 4 14.11 -10.13 9.79
N THR A 5 13.30 -10.47 8.78
CA THR A 5 13.77 -10.72 7.41
C THR A 5 14.13 -9.43 6.69
N LYS A 6 14.82 -9.59 5.56
CA LYS A 6 15.25 -8.50 4.69
C LYS A 6 14.06 -7.97 3.90
N TRP A 7 13.71 -6.71 4.15
CA TRP A 7 12.70 -5.95 3.43
C TRP A 7 13.37 -5.03 2.42
N LEU A 8 12.81 -4.94 1.22
CA LEU A 8 13.36 -4.26 0.06
C LEU A 8 12.47 -3.07 -0.31
N HIS A 9 13.10 -1.93 -0.57
CA HIS A 9 12.46 -0.74 -1.10
C HIS A 9 13.12 -0.36 -2.41
N GLY A 10 12.34 -0.38 -3.48
CA GLY A 10 12.74 0.13 -4.79
C GLY A 10 12.34 1.58 -4.95
N THR A 11 13.26 2.40 -5.45
CA THR A 11 13.00 3.82 -5.72
C THR A 11 13.84 4.31 -6.88
N THR A 12 13.45 5.39 -7.53
CA THR A 12 14.31 6.05 -8.54
C THR A 12 15.41 6.90 -7.90
N SER A 13 15.29 7.20 -6.61
CA SER A 13 16.16 8.13 -5.90
C SER A 13 17.23 7.43 -5.05
N THR A 14 18.34 8.12 -4.81
CA THR A 14 19.33 7.67 -3.81
C THR A 14 18.80 7.93 -2.40
N ILE A 15 18.87 6.93 -1.53
CA ILE A 15 18.47 7.01 -0.12
C ILE A 15 19.71 6.90 0.76
N THR A 16 19.88 7.86 1.68
CA THR A 16 20.93 7.85 2.70
C THR A 16 20.37 7.63 4.11
N ALA A 17 19.08 7.90 4.32
CA ALA A 17 18.35 7.62 5.55
C ALA A 17 16.86 7.39 5.25
N TRP A 18 16.20 6.56 6.06
CA TRP A 18 14.75 6.43 6.01
C TRP A 18 14.10 7.65 6.64
N THR A 19 13.36 8.42 5.86
CA THR A 19 12.60 9.56 6.37
C THR A 19 11.22 9.57 5.76
N LEU A 20 10.26 10.07 6.53
CA LEU A 20 8.93 10.44 6.04
C LEU A 20 8.82 11.96 5.86
N ASN A 21 9.96 12.66 5.81
CA ASN A 21 9.98 14.11 5.63
C ASN A 21 9.37 14.44 4.26
N GLY A 22 8.45 15.42 4.23
CA GLY A 22 7.70 15.77 3.01
C GLY A 22 6.31 15.15 2.90
N ARG A 23 5.70 14.65 3.99
CA ARG A 23 4.26 14.31 4.03
C ARG A 23 3.43 15.45 3.41
N GLY A 24 2.62 15.13 2.40
CA GLY A 24 1.80 16.10 1.68
C GLY A 24 2.53 16.91 0.58
N GLY A 25 3.84 16.70 0.37
CA GLY A 25 4.55 17.22 -0.80
C GLY A 25 4.04 16.58 -2.08
N ILE A 26 4.16 17.22 -3.24
CA ILE A 26 3.48 16.76 -4.47
C ILE A 26 4.46 15.98 -5.38
N LYS A 27 4.08 14.79 -5.84
CA LYS A 27 4.66 14.05 -6.99
C LYS A 27 3.68 14.10 -8.16
N GLY A 28 3.92 14.99 -9.13
CA GLY A 28 2.98 15.22 -10.24
C GLY A 28 1.72 15.96 -9.77
N PRO A 29 0.50 15.41 -9.93
CA PRO A 29 -0.71 15.95 -9.30
C PRO A 29 -1.03 15.35 -7.92
N MET A 30 -0.17 14.47 -7.37
CA MET A 30 -0.52 13.59 -6.25
C MET A 30 0.38 13.81 -5.02
N PRO A 31 -0.16 13.91 -3.79
CA PRO A 31 0.67 14.06 -2.59
C PRO A 31 1.48 12.80 -2.31
N LEU A 32 2.73 12.91 -1.89
CA LEU A 32 3.61 11.83 -1.45
C LEU A 32 2.93 11.03 -0.34
N HIS A 33 3.14 9.71 -0.38
CA HIS A 33 2.59 8.81 0.61
C HIS A 33 3.07 9.16 2.03
N LYS A 34 2.23 8.92 3.04
CA LYS A 34 2.58 9.16 4.45
C LYS A 34 3.41 8.03 5.07
N ALA A 35 3.65 6.95 4.33
CA ALA A 35 4.37 5.75 4.76
C ALA A 35 5.46 5.35 3.76
N LEU A 36 6.40 4.51 4.21
CA LEU A 36 7.38 3.83 3.35
C LEU A 36 6.88 2.43 3.03
N PHE A 37 7.01 2.00 1.77
CA PHE A 37 6.54 0.70 1.31
C PHE A 37 7.72 -0.20 1.00
N PHE A 38 7.65 -1.43 1.51
CA PHE A 38 8.67 -2.44 1.32
C PHE A 38 8.05 -3.75 0.87
N THR A 39 8.84 -4.60 0.22
CA THR A 39 8.48 -5.97 -0.15
C THR A 39 9.61 -6.93 0.17
N SER A 40 9.34 -8.22 0.29
CA SER A 40 10.40 -9.24 0.33
C SER A 40 10.77 -9.75 -1.08
N ASN A 41 10.09 -9.31 -2.13
CA ASN A 41 10.34 -9.74 -3.51
C ASN A 41 11.29 -8.78 -4.25
N ARG A 42 12.45 -9.29 -4.67
CA ARG A 42 13.47 -8.49 -5.37
C ARG A 42 12.97 -7.94 -6.71
N SER A 43 12.34 -8.77 -7.53
CA SER A 43 11.85 -8.34 -8.85
C SER A 43 10.82 -7.21 -8.74
N PHE A 44 9.94 -7.27 -7.73
CA PHE A 44 8.97 -6.22 -7.48
C PHE A 44 9.63 -4.91 -7.01
N ALA A 45 10.64 -5.00 -6.14
CA ALA A 45 11.44 -3.85 -5.73
C ALA A 45 12.21 -3.23 -6.91
N GLU A 46 12.86 -4.05 -7.76
CA GLU A 46 13.57 -3.57 -8.95
C GLU A 46 12.61 -2.85 -9.92
N GLY A 47 11.42 -3.43 -10.16
CA GLY A 47 10.39 -2.78 -10.98
C GLY A 47 9.97 -1.39 -10.46
N SER A 48 9.94 -1.21 -9.13
CA SER A 48 9.64 0.08 -8.49
C SER A 48 10.78 1.09 -8.61
N SER A 49 12.01 0.63 -8.86
CA SER A 49 13.18 1.49 -9.01
C SER A 49 13.29 2.16 -10.38
N GLY A 50 12.47 1.75 -11.36
CA GLY A 50 12.52 2.24 -12.74
C GLY A 50 13.76 1.77 -13.52
N SER A 51 14.51 0.81 -12.99
CA SER A 51 15.72 0.22 -13.59
C SER A 51 15.89 -1.22 -13.11
N SER A 52 16.63 -2.03 -13.87
CA SER A 52 16.89 -3.44 -13.51
C SER A 52 18.38 -3.71 -13.29
N GLY A 53 18.70 -4.73 -12.50
CA GLY A 53 20.09 -5.15 -12.27
C GLY A 53 20.91 -4.13 -11.48
N SER A 54 22.19 -3.95 -11.83
CA SER A 54 23.14 -3.11 -11.07
C SER A 54 22.81 -1.60 -11.09
N GLY A 55 21.95 -1.16 -12.02
CA GLY A 55 21.47 0.22 -12.06
C GLY A 55 20.28 0.49 -11.13
N ALA A 56 19.66 -0.56 -10.58
CA ALA A 56 18.47 -0.43 -9.74
C ALA A 56 18.83 0.20 -8.38
N ASN A 57 18.03 1.18 -7.98
CA ASN A 57 18.10 1.77 -6.64
C ASN A 57 17.21 0.95 -5.71
N VAL A 58 17.72 -0.21 -5.30
CA VAL A 58 17.08 -1.11 -4.33
C VAL A 58 17.82 -1.06 -3.00
N TYR A 59 17.07 -0.80 -1.94
CA TYR A 59 17.58 -0.67 -0.60
C TYR A 59 16.97 -1.73 0.31
N GLN A 60 17.81 -2.35 1.12
CA GLN A 60 17.45 -3.35 2.10
C GLN A 60 17.37 -2.73 3.50
N SER A 61 16.43 -3.19 4.29
CA SER A 61 16.32 -2.91 5.73
C SER A 61 15.72 -4.10 6.48
N THR A 62 15.85 -4.12 7.81
CA THR A 62 15.15 -5.04 8.71
C THR A 62 14.35 -4.26 9.74
N ILE A 63 13.32 -4.88 10.32
CA ILE A 63 12.56 -4.31 11.44
C ILE A 63 13.27 -4.64 12.75
N LYS A 64 13.41 -3.63 13.63
CA LYS A 64 13.97 -3.79 14.98
C LYS A 64 13.06 -4.67 15.84
N ALA A 65 13.65 -5.51 16.67
CA ALA A 65 12.92 -6.33 17.62
C ALA A 65 12.07 -5.46 18.57
N GLY A 66 10.87 -5.93 18.91
CA GLY A 66 9.94 -5.23 19.79
C GLY A 66 9.09 -4.13 19.13
N SER A 67 9.24 -3.90 17.82
CA SER A 67 8.41 -2.94 17.09
C SER A 67 6.94 -3.38 17.03
N ASN A 68 6.01 -2.42 17.13
CA ASN A 68 4.57 -2.71 17.06
C ASN A 68 4.11 -2.83 15.60
N VAL A 69 4.06 -4.07 15.08
CA VAL A 69 3.68 -4.37 13.70
C VAL A 69 2.40 -5.19 13.66
N LEU A 70 1.40 -4.71 12.94
CA LEU A 70 0.18 -5.46 12.67
C LEU A 70 0.35 -6.33 11.42
N ASP A 71 0.26 -7.65 11.55
CA ASP A 71 0.36 -8.58 10.43
C ASP A 71 -1.03 -9.07 9.96
N LEU A 72 -1.52 -8.51 8.87
CA LEU A 72 -2.79 -8.87 8.25
C LEU A 72 -2.64 -9.88 7.12
N SER A 73 -1.45 -10.43 6.89
CA SER A 73 -1.22 -11.37 5.79
C SER A 73 -2.05 -12.65 5.88
N LYS A 74 -2.46 -13.05 7.09
CA LYS A 74 -3.42 -14.13 7.33
C LYS A 74 -4.16 -13.92 8.67
N PRO A 75 -5.23 -13.11 8.72
CA PRO A 75 -5.97 -12.84 9.95
C PRO A 75 -6.48 -14.14 10.59
N GLY A 76 -6.46 -14.20 11.93
CA GLY A 76 -6.70 -15.43 12.70
C GLY A 76 -5.48 -16.34 12.84
N VAL A 77 -4.40 -16.10 12.08
CA VAL A 77 -3.12 -16.80 12.22
C VAL A 77 -1.99 -15.85 12.59
N THR A 78 -1.87 -14.71 11.89
CA THR A 78 -0.79 -13.74 12.09
C THR A 78 -1.15 -12.59 13.03
N CYS A 79 -2.44 -12.31 13.15
CA CYS A 79 -3.04 -11.44 14.16
C CYS A 79 -4.35 -12.08 14.63
N THR A 80 -4.91 -11.59 15.74
CA THR A 80 -6.22 -12.07 16.19
C THR A 80 -7.32 -11.54 15.27
N THR A 81 -8.41 -12.30 15.12
CA THR A 81 -9.59 -11.84 14.36
C THR A 81 -10.15 -10.53 14.92
N GLN A 82 -10.13 -10.37 16.25
CA GLN A 82 -10.60 -9.16 16.92
C GLN A 82 -9.72 -7.95 16.64
N GLU A 83 -8.40 -8.13 16.56
CA GLU A 83 -7.45 -7.08 16.20
C GLU A 83 -7.65 -6.63 14.74
N SER A 84 -7.73 -7.59 13.81
CA SER A 84 -8.04 -7.33 12.39
C SER A 84 -9.37 -6.58 12.23
N GLU A 85 -10.43 -7.03 12.91
CA GLU A 85 -11.76 -6.43 12.85
C GLU A 85 -11.79 -5.02 13.47
N SER A 86 -11.08 -4.83 14.58
CA SER A 86 -10.95 -3.50 15.21
C SER A 86 -10.23 -2.53 14.28
N PHE A 87 -9.20 -3.00 13.57
CA PHE A 87 -8.48 -2.20 12.60
C PHE A 87 -9.35 -1.89 11.36
N ARG A 88 -10.06 -2.88 10.80
CA ARG A 88 -11.03 -2.68 9.71
C ARG A 88 -12.05 -1.60 10.03
N LYS A 89 -12.67 -1.65 11.22
CA LYS A 89 -13.66 -0.66 11.66
C LYS A 89 -13.10 0.75 11.71
N ARG A 90 -11.80 0.93 11.99
CA ARG A 90 -11.12 2.23 11.96
C ARG A 90 -10.96 2.73 10.52
N VAL A 91 -10.52 1.86 9.59
CA VAL A 91 -10.42 2.20 8.16
C VAL A 91 -11.80 2.61 7.60
N MET A 92 -12.88 1.96 8.03
CA MET A 92 -14.25 2.34 7.64
C MET A 92 -14.70 3.73 8.12
N GLN A 93 -14.01 4.35 9.08
CA GLN A 93 -14.29 5.72 9.49
C GLN A 93 -13.58 6.77 8.60
N CYS A 94 -12.69 6.34 7.72
CA CYS A 94 -11.95 7.18 6.79
C CYS A 94 -12.62 7.22 5.40
N ARG A 95 -12.18 8.11 4.50
CA ARG A 95 -12.67 8.20 3.12
C ARG A 95 -11.49 8.07 2.15
N PRO A 96 -11.52 7.11 1.20
CA PRO A 96 -12.66 6.32 0.71
C PRO A 96 -13.00 5.02 1.46
N GLY A 97 -12.35 4.68 2.57
CA GLY A 97 -12.54 3.42 3.31
C GLY A 97 -14.00 3.13 3.64
N LYS A 98 -14.79 4.15 4.02
CA LYS A 98 -16.23 4.06 4.26
C LYS A 98 -17.06 3.57 3.06
N THR A 99 -16.58 3.80 1.83
CA THR A 99 -17.29 3.46 0.59
C THR A 99 -16.59 2.34 -0.20
N ASN A 100 -15.55 1.73 0.36
CA ASN A 100 -14.85 0.60 -0.26
C ASN A 100 -15.44 -0.72 0.24
N ILE A 101 -15.99 -1.53 -0.66
CA ILE A 101 -16.58 -2.85 -0.32
C ILE A 101 -15.57 -3.76 0.38
N GLN A 102 -14.27 -3.64 0.06
CA GLN A 102 -13.23 -4.44 0.72
C GLN A 102 -13.14 -4.15 2.22
N ALA A 103 -13.43 -2.92 2.65
CA ALA A 103 -13.42 -2.55 4.07
C ALA A 103 -14.78 -2.76 4.73
N GLU A 104 -15.88 -2.76 3.98
CA GLU A 104 -17.25 -2.85 4.49
C GLU A 104 -17.58 -4.21 5.13
N TYR A 105 -17.10 -5.30 4.53
CA TYR A 105 -17.38 -6.66 4.98
C TYR A 105 -16.11 -7.36 5.46
N GLN A 106 -16.19 -8.01 6.62
CA GLN A 106 -15.04 -8.71 7.22
C GLN A 106 -14.43 -9.76 6.29
N GLN A 107 -15.26 -10.54 5.59
CA GLN A 107 -14.78 -11.58 4.66
C GLN A 107 -13.96 -10.98 3.50
N HIS A 108 -14.42 -9.85 2.93
CA HIS A 108 -13.68 -9.16 1.87
C HIS A 108 -12.41 -8.53 2.41
N TRP A 109 -12.44 -7.97 3.61
CA TRP A 109 -11.26 -7.42 4.28
C TRP A 109 -10.17 -8.48 4.46
N GLU A 110 -10.51 -9.62 5.05
CA GLU A 110 -9.55 -10.69 5.31
C GLU A 110 -9.00 -11.29 3.99
N ALA A 111 -9.87 -11.54 3.01
CA ALA A 111 -9.45 -12.02 1.69
C ALA A 111 -8.62 -10.97 0.92
N GLY A 112 -8.95 -9.70 1.08
CA GLY A 112 -8.28 -8.58 0.43
C GLY A 112 -6.84 -8.42 0.93
N TRP A 113 -6.59 -8.61 2.22
CA TRP A 113 -5.22 -8.60 2.75
C TRP A 113 -4.39 -9.82 2.35
N GLN A 114 -5.04 -10.97 2.14
CA GLN A 114 -4.36 -12.19 1.65
C GLN A 114 -3.99 -12.08 0.17
N THR A 115 -4.86 -11.49 -0.66
CA THR A 115 -4.66 -11.39 -2.11
C THR A 115 -3.95 -10.09 -2.53
N GLY A 116 -3.97 -9.07 -1.67
CA GLY A 116 -3.52 -7.71 -1.95
C GLY A 116 -4.56 -6.82 -2.62
N ALA A 117 -5.78 -7.32 -2.83
CA ALA A 117 -6.90 -6.53 -3.37
C ALA A 117 -7.32 -5.37 -2.46
N ILE A 118 -7.02 -5.44 -1.16
CA ILE A 118 -7.35 -4.36 -0.19
C ILE A 118 -6.68 -3.02 -0.54
N MET A 119 -5.56 -3.05 -1.26
CA MET A 119 -4.83 -1.86 -1.69
C MET A 119 -5.50 -1.15 -2.88
N LYS A 120 -6.59 -1.71 -3.41
CA LYS A 120 -7.36 -1.17 -4.53
C LYS A 120 -8.77 -0.82 -4.08
N TYR A 121 -9.37 0.18 -4.72
CA TYR A 121 -10.75 0.56 -4.44
C TYR A 121 -11.71 -0.46 -5.08
N ALA A 122 -12.59 -1.06 -4.27
CA ALA A 122 -13.74 -1.81 -4.77
C ALA A 122 -15.01 -0.97 -4.61
N HIS A 123 -15.60 -0.62 -5.75
CA HIS A 123 -16.80 0.18 -5.86
C HIS A 123 -18.05 -0.63 -5.53
N ARG A 124 -19.17 0.06 -5.28
CA ARG A 124 -20.46 -0.59 -5.08
C ARG A 124 -21.13 -0.93 -6.40
N GLU A 125 -22.06 -1.88 -6.37
CA GLU A 125 -22.73 -2.41 -7.56
C GLU A 125 -23.39 -1.29 -8.41
N HIS A 126 -24.00 -0.29 -7.77
CA HIS A 126 -24.60 0.86 -8.46
C HIS A 126 -23.59 1.81 -9.14
N GLU A 127 -22.31 1.72 -8.79
CA GLU A 127 -21.21 2.49 -9.38
C GLU A 127 -20.47 1.70 -10.49
N GLU A 128 -20.81 0.41 -10.68
CA GLU A 128 -20.07 -0.51 -11.55
C GLU A 128 -19.96 0.00 -12.99
N GLN A 129 -21.07 0.46 -13.57
CA GLN A 129 -21.07 0.94 -14.95
C GLN A 129 -20.20 2.19 -15.14
N GLN A 130 -20.24 3.11 -14.17
CA GLN A 130 -19.40 4.32 -14.19
C GLN A 130 -17.92 3.94 -14.06
N MET A 131 -17.59 3.06 -13.11
CA MET A 131 -16.21 2.64 -12.87
C MET A 131 -15.63 1.83 -14.03
N LYS A 132 -16.43 0.97 -14.69
CA LYS A 132 -16.03 0.29 -15.94
C LYS A 132 -15.73 1.28 -17.05
N THR A 133 -16.57 2.30 -17.20
CA THR A 133 -16.36 3.37 -18.20
C THR A 133 -15.07 4.13 -17.92
N MET A 134 -14.83 4.54 -16.67
CA MET A 134 -13.58 5.20 -16.28
C MET A 134 -12.35 4.30 -16.49
N GLN A 135 -12.43 3.00 -16.17
CA GLN A 135 -11.34 2.07 -16.40
C GLN A 135 -11.03 1.91 -17.89
N TYR A 136 -12.07 1.80 -18.72
CA TYR A 136 -11.91 1.75 -20.18
C TYR A 136 -11.20 3.01 -20.70
N LEU A 137 -11.71 4.20 -20.34
CA LEU A 137 -11.14 5.48 -20.77
C LEU A 137 -9.69 5.64 -20.31
N ALA A 138 -9.39 5.29 -19.06
CA ALA A 138 -8.04 5.38 -18.51
C ALA A 138 -7.04 4.43 -19.18
N MET A 139 -7.51 3.29 -19.71
CA MET A 139 -6.65 2.26 -20.28
C MET A 139 -6.47 2.40 -21.81
N TYR A 140 -7.54 2.73 -22.53
CA TYR A 140 -7.57 2.71 -23.99
C TYR A 140 -7.63 4.10 -24.62
N GLU A 141 -8.13 5.12 -23.91
CA GLU A 141 -8.33 6.48 -24.45
C GLU A 141 -7.46 7.51 -23.71
N ARG A 142 -6.26 7.09 -23.26
CA ARG A 142 -5.42 7.85 -22.31
C ARG A 142 -4.97 9.23 -22.81
N ASP A 143 -4.98 9.45 -24.12
CA ASP A 143 -4.60 10.72 -24.74
C ASP A 143 -5.76 11.72 -24.88
N THR A 144 -6.99 11.32 -24.53
CA THR A 144 -8.17 12.20 -24.50
C THR A 144 -8.31 12.93 -23.16
N PRO A 145 -8.96 14.11 -23.09
CA PRO A 145 -9.27 14.78 -21.83
C PRO A 145 -10.00 13.87 -20.82
N GLU A 146 -10.98 13.10 -21.29
CA GLU A 146 -11.77 12.18 -20.48
C GLU A 146 -10.93 10.99 -19.95
N GLY A 147 -10.02 10.48 -20.78
CA GLY A 147 -9.07 9.43 -20.39
C GLY A 147 -8.08 9.91 -19.34
N ILE A 148 -7.54 11.12 -19.49
CA ILE A 148 -6.64 11.74 -18.49
C ILE A 148 -7.37 11.94 -17.15
N VAL A 149 -8.60 12.47 -17.18
CA VAL A 149 -9.43 12.67 -15.97
C VAL A 149 -9.71 11.33 -15.30
N SER A 150 -10.10 10.31 -16.08
CA SER A 150 -10.41 8.97 -15.55
C SER A 150 -9.18 8.30 -14.95
N PHE A 151 -8.02 8.39 -15.61
CA PHE A 151 -6.75 7.85 -15.12
C PHE A 151 -6.37 8.51 -13.79
N ASN A 152 -6.39 9.85 -13.72
CA ASN A 152 -6.08 10.58 -12.51
C ASN A 152 -7.07 10.27 -11.37
N HIS A 153 -8.35 10.11 -11.68
CA HIS A 153 -9.35 9.72 -10.69
C HIS A 153 -9.06 8.33 -10.10
N ILE A 154 -8.81 7.31 -10.93
CA ILE A 154 -8.51 5.95 -10.46
C ILE A 154 -7.22 5.92 -9.62
N GLN A 155 -6.18 6.63 -10.06
CA GLN A 155 -4.93 6.74 -9.31
C GLN A 155 -5.14 7.42 -7.95
N LYS A 156 -5.93 8.50 -7.93
CA LYS A 156 -6.29 9.21 -6.71
C LYS A 156 -7.06 8.33 -5.74
N THR A 157 -8.14 7.70 -6.19
CA THR A 157 -8.96 6.85 -5.33
C THR A 157 -8.15 5.67 -4.78
N THR A 158 -7.27 5.08 -5.57
CA THR A 158 -6.35 4.02 -5.10
C THR A 158 -5.39 4.53 -4.03
N ARG A 159 -4.80 5.72 -4.23
CA ARG A 159 -3.92 6.34 -3.23
C ARG A 159 -4.68 6.65 -1.95
N ASP A 160 -5.84 7.28 -2.04
CA ASP A 160 -6.64 7.65 -0.88
C ASP A 160 -7.03 6.39 -0.07
N CYS A 161 -7.34 5.25 -0.72
CA CYS A 161 -7.53 3.97 -0.02
C CYS A 161 -6.31 3.54 0.81
N ILE A 162 -5.11 3.67 0.26
CA ILE A 162 -3.87 3.30 0.96
C ILE A 162 -3.61 4.28 2.11
N GLU A 163 -3.86 5.58 1.90
CA GLU A 163 -3.67 6.59 2.94
C GLU A 163 -4.66 6.43 4.10
N ASP A 164 -5.88 5.95 3.86
CA ASP A 164 -6.83 5.61 4.92
C ASP A 164 -6.34 4.45 5.80
N ILE A 165 -5.73 3.43 5.19
CA ILE A 165 -5.10 2.32 5.93
C ILE A 165 -3.96 2.87 6.79
N VAL A 166 -3.13 3.75 6.22
CA VAL A 166 -2.01 4.41 6.92
C VAL A 166 -2.50 5.25 8.10
N ASP A 167 -3.50 6.11 7.90
CA ASP A 167 -4.05 6.98 8.94
C ASP A 167 -4.71 6.16 10.05
N ALA A 168 -5.49 5.13 9.70
CA ALA A 168 -6.08 4.23 10.68
C ALA A 168 -5.02 3.49 11.50
N ALA A 169 -3.89 3.12 10.88
CA ALA A 169 -2.83 2.36 11.56
C ALA A 169 -2.05 3.24 12.54
N ILE A 170 -1.75 4.47 12.14
CA ILE A 170 -1.19 5.50 13.02
C ILE A 170 -2.14 5.74 14.20
N ALA A 171 -3.44 5.91 13.95
CA ALA A 171 -4.44 6.14 14.99
C ALA A 171 -4.65 4.93 15.91
N ALA A 172 -4.30 3.72 15.47
CA ALA A 172 -4.30 2.50 16.27
C ALA A 172 -2.98 2.27 17.03
N GLY A 173 -1.95 3.10 16.79
CA GLY A 173 -0.66 3.03 17.47
C GLY A 173 0.32 2.01 16.88
N TYR A 174 0.07 1.52 15.67
CA TYR A 174 1.02 0.65 14.97
C TYR A 174 2.16 1.46 14.35
N GLN A 175 3.34 0.87 14.31
CA GLN A 175 4.53 1.43 13.66
C GLN A 175 4.71 0.89 12.23
N ALA A 176 4.11 -0.27 11.93
CA ALA A 176 3.97 -0.79 10.58
C ALA A 176 2.75 -1.72 10.45
N VAL A 177 2.31 -1.92 9.21
CA VAL A 177 1.30 -2.90 8.83
C VAL A 177 1.85 -3.80 7.72
N ALA A 178 1.66 -5.11 7.85
CA ALA A 178 2.11 -6.09 6.87
C ALA A 178 0.94 -6.84 6.25
N GLY A 179 1.12 -7.25 5.00
CA GLY A 179 0.12 -7.95 4.23
C GLY A 179 0.62 -8.25 2.83
N HIS A 180 -0.24 -8.08 1.84
CA HIS A 180 0.13 -8.26 0.44
C HIS A 180 -0.34 -7.10 -0.43
N GLU A 181 0.29 -7.00 -1.60
CA GLU A 181 -0.12 -6.13 -2.70
C GLU A 181 -0.32 -6.96 -3.97
N LEU A 182 -1.38 -6.65 -4.72
CA LEU A 182 -1.62 -7.23 -6.04
C LEU A 182 -1.09 -6.28 -7.13
N GLN A 183 -0.13 -6.75 -7.92
CA GLN A 183 0.40 -6.04 -9.08
C GLN A 183 0.44 -6.99 -10.28
N SER A 184 -0.21 -6.60 -11.39
CA SER A 184 -0.22 -7.36 -12.65
C SER A 184 -0.63 -8.84 -12.49
N GLY A 185 -1.62 -9.11 -11.63
CA GLY A 185 -2.11 -10.48 -11.37
C GLY A 185 -1.23 -11.32 -10.44
N VAL A 186 -0.14 -10.77 -9.93
CA VAL A 186 0.77 -11.44 -8.99
C VAL A 186 0.68 -10.77 -7.61
N THR A 187 0.56 -11.59 -6.57
CA THR A 187 0.51 -11.14 -5.18
C THR A 187 1.90 -11.13 -4.58
N TYR A 188 2.31 -10.00 -4.01
CA TYR A 188 3.61 -9.80 -3.38
C TYR A 188 3.46 -9.47 -1.90
N PRO A 189 4.35 -9.94 -1.02
CA PRO A 189 4.41 -9.47 0.36
C PRO A 189 4.67 -7.97 0.42
N LEU A 190 3.92 -7.27 1.27
CA LEU A 190 4.02 -5.84 1.47
C LEU A 190 4.20 -5.53 2.95
N LEU A 191 5.07 -4.57 3.25
CA LEU A 191 5.20 -3.94 4.55
C LEU A 191 5.07 -2.42 4.39
N ILE A 192 4.11 -1.84 5.10
CA ILE A 192 3.81 -0.41 5.16
C ILE A 192 4.38 0.12 6.47
N VAL A 193 5.49 0.85 6.40
CA VAL A 193 6.20 1.39 7.57
C VAL A 193 5.76 2.83 7.82
N LEU A 194 5.22 3.07 9.01
CA LEU A 194 4.60 4.31 9.47
C LEU A 194 5.57 5.14 10.33
N ASP A 195 6.51 4.46 11.00
CA ASP A 195 7.55 5.02 11.83
C ASP A 195 8.92 4.49 11.38
N PRO A 196 9.74 5.28 10.65
CA PRO A 196 11.05 4.85 10.17
C PRO A 196 12.04 4.50 11.28
N SER A 197 11.79 4.90 12.53
CA SER A 197 12.68 4.58 13.65
C SER A 197 12.76 3.08 13.93
N ILE A 198 11.79 2.29 13.46
CA ILE A 198 11.80 0.83 13.58
C ILE A 198 12.72 0.13 12.57
N LEU A 199 13.27 0.85 11.59
CA LEU A 199 14.10 0.29 10.54
C LEU A 199 15.59 0.34 10.90
N SER A 200 16.36 -0.64 10.41
CA SER A 200 17.82 -0.50 10.28
C SER A 200 18.18 0.57 9.24
N ALA A 201 19.43 1.02 9.22
CA ALA A 201 19.91 1.92 8.17
C ALA A 201 19.71 1.31 6.75
N PRO A 202 19.46 2.13 5.73
CA PRO A 202 19.31 1.66 4.35
C PRO A 202 20.63 1.09 3.83
N VAL A 203 20.60 -0.12 3.26
CA VAL A 203 21.75 -0.74 2.58
C VAL A 203 21.40 -0.97 1.12
N LYS A 204 22.09 -0.30 0.19
CA LYS A 204 21.89 -0.53 -1.25
C LYS A 204 22.41 -1.92 -1.66
N ILE A 205 21.65 -2.66 -2.47
CA ILE A 205 21.95 -4.05 -2.91
C ILE A 205 21.73 -4.27 -4.40
#